data_AF-A0A832AJV6-F1
#
_entry.id   AF-A0A832AJV6-F1
#
_cell.length_a   1.000
_cell.length_b   1.000
_cell.length_c   1.000
_cell.angle_alpha   90.00
_cell.angle_beta   90.00
_cell.angle_gamma   90.00
#
_symmetry.space_group_name_H-M   'P 1'
#
loop_
_entity.id
_entity.type
_entity.pdbx_description
1 polymer ?
#
loop_
_entity_poly.entity_id
_entity_poly.type
_entity_poly.pdbx_seq_one_letter_code
_entity_poly.pdbx_strand_id
1 'polypeptide(L)'
;QSDRIRFRAATLVVGDKSYQDVEVTVSETHLDVGGEKRELTASGPIRGTTDLLILPQEAMGFGDVKLMAAIGAFLGWKPALFTLMVSSLLGSVVGLALIVLRLREMRGRIPYGPYIAAAAVIWVFYGHDLVDWYVGLLIKD
;
A
#
# COMPACT_ATOMS: atom_id res chain seq x y z
N GLN A 1 12.75 4.52 1.28
CA GLN A 1 12.00 5.75 1.52
C GLN A 1 11.36 5.57 2.87
N SER A 2 11.88 6.28 3.88
CA SER A 2 11.53 6.10 5.29
C SER A 2 10.18 6.77 5.54
N ASP A 3 9.27 6.11 6.25
CA ASP A 3 7.96 6.62 6.64
C ASP A 3 8.13 7.95 7.40
N ARG A 4 7.90 9.07 6.69
CA ARG A 4 7.93 10.42 7.28
C ARG A 4 6.49 10.86 7.48
N ILE A 5 6.08 11.03 8.73
CA ILE A 5 4.77 11.59 9.07
C ILE A 5 4.93 13.11 9.08
N ARG A 6 4.20 13.81 8.21
CA ARG A 6 4.15 15.27 8.16
C ARG A 6 2.79 15.75 8.64
N PHE A 7 2.80 16.67 9.59
CA PHE A 7 1.58 17.31 10.07
C PHE A 7 1.86 18.73 10.54
N ARG A 8 0.83 19.57 10.49
CA ARG A 8 0.86 20.91 11.07
C ARG A 8 0.35 20.82 12.49
N ALA A 9 1.15 21.20 13.46
CA ALA A 9 0.76 21.20 14.86
C ALA A 9 0.28 22.59 15.26
N ALA A 10 -0.97 22.70 15.69
CA ALA A 10 -1.51 23.95 16.24
C ALA A 10 -0.74 24.34 17.52
N THR A 11 -0.39 23.34 18.35
CA THR A 11 0.54 23.50 19.47
C THR A 11 1.37 22.24 19.59
N LEU A 12 2.69 22.38 19.72
CA LEU A 12 3.65 21.30 19.90
C LEU A 12 4.57 21.62 21.09
N VAL A 13 4.62 20.74 22.07
CA VAL A 13 5.51 20.80 23.23
C VAL A 13 6.54 19.69 23.07
N VAL A 14 7.82 20.06 23.04
CA VAL A 14 8.95 19.13 22.96
C VAL A 14 9.87 19.42 24.14
N GLY A 15 9.83 18.58 25.17
CA GLY A 15 10.48 18.89 26.44
C GLY A 15 9.91 20.17 27.06
N ASP A 16 10.76 21.16 27.31
CA ASP A 16 10.36 22.45 27.91
C ASP A 16 10.03 23.55 26.88
N LYS A 17 10.15 23.25 25.58
CA LYS A 17 9.87 24.24 24.51
C LYS A 17 8.47 24.04 23.94
N SER A 18 7.71 25.13 23.87
CA SER A 18 6.39 25.19 23.22
C SER A 18 6.51 25.91 21.88
N TYR A 19 5.97 25.29 20.84
CA TYR A 19 5.88 25.79 19.48
C TYR A 19 4.40 25.92 19.12
N GLN A 20 4.04 27.00 18.41
CA GLN A 20 2.69 27.22 17.91
C GLN A 20 2.72 27.29 16.39
N ASP A 21 1.70 26.72 15.77
CA ASP A 21 1.50 26.72 14.32
C ASP A 21 2.74 26.31 13.51
N VAL A 22 3.32 25.17 13.87
CA VAL A 22 4.59 24.70 13.30
C VAL A 22 4.40 23.43 12.46
N GLU A 23 5.11 23.35 11.34
CA GLU A 23 5.18 22.12 10.56
C GLU A 23 6.13 21.13 11.24
N VAL A 24 5.62 19.92 11.49
CA VAL A 24 6.36 18.84 12.14
C VAL A 24 6.53 17.71 11.16
N THR A 25 7.78 17.30 10.94
CA THR A 25 8.07 16.06 10.22
C THR A 25 8.73 15.07 11.16
N VAL A 26 8.00 14.02 11.50
CA VAL A 26 8.51 12.90 12.30
C VAL A 26 9.06 11.84 11.34
N SER A 27 10.29 11.42 11.57
CA SER A 27 10.94 10.28 10.91
C SER A 27 11.35 9.27 11.99
N GLU A 28 11.74 8.05 11.63
CA GLU A 28 12.10 7.00 12.62
C GLU A 28 13.15 7.45 13.64
N THR A 29 14.08 8.32 13.24
CA THR A 29 15.24 8.74 14.04
C THR A 29 15.32 10.25 14.28
N HIS A 30 14.58 11.05 13.52
CA HIS A 30 14.68 12.51 13.53
C HIS A 30 13.31 13.19 13.59
N LEU A 31 13.21 14.20 14.45
CA LEU A 31 12.08 15.10 14.60
C LEU A 31 12.49 16.45 13.98
N ASP A 32 11.80 16.86 12.92
CA ASP A 32 11.99 18.17 12.32
C ASP A 32 10.85 19.07 12.77
N VAL A 33 11.17 20.16 13.47
CA VAL A 33 10.19 21.16 13.95
C VAL A 33 10.52 22.49 13.29
N GLY A 34 9.73 22.89 12.29
CA GLY A 34 9.92 24.18 11.60
C GLY A 34 11.28 24.31 10.89
N GLY A 35 11.89 23.21 10.45
CA GLY A 35 13.20 23.18 9.79
C GLY A 35 14.37 22.86 10.73
N GLU A 36 14.15 22.78 12.04
CA GLU A 36 15.16 22.39 13.02
C GLU A 36 15.12 20.86 13.25
N LYS A 37 16.12 20.13 12.76
CA LYS A 37 16.26 18.67 12.98
C LYS A 37 16.79 18.37 14.38
N ARG A 38 16.12 17.48 15.10
CA ARG A 38 16.50 16.96 16.42
C ARG A 38 16.39 15.44 16.47
N GLU A 39 17.23 14.78 17.24
CA GLU A 39 17.13 13.33 17.48
C GLU A 39 15.99 13.03 18.47
N LEU A 40 15.13 12.05 18.14
CA LEU A 40 13.98 11.68 18.98
C LEU A 40 14.40 11.17 20.37
N THR A 41 15.57 10.53 20.47
CA THR A 41 16.10 9.94 21.71
C THR A 41 16.47 11.00 22.75
N ALA A 42 16.79 12.22 22.32
CA ALA A 42 17.21 13.33 23.19
C ALA A 42 16.09 14.33 23.51
N SER A 43 14.94 14.22 22.83
CA SER A 43 13.75 15.00 23.15
C SER A 43 12.95 14.32 24.26
N GLY A 44 12.64 15.05 25.33
CA GLY A 44 11.69 14.60 26.34
C GLY A 44 10.29 14.31 25.77
N PRO A 45 9.25 14.14 26.62
CA PRO A 45 7.91 13.81 26.14
C PRO A 45 7.40 14.83 25.11
N ILE A 46 6.96 14.33 23.95
CA ILE A 46 6.38 15.13 22.87
C ILE A 46 4.86 15.11 23.00
N ARG A 47 4.25 16.29 23.12
CA ARG A 47 2.78 16.44 23.18
C ARG A 47 2.35 17.52 22.21
N GLY A 48 1.27 17.30 21.47
CA GLY A 48 0.74 18.33 20.60
C GLY A 48 -0.67 18.07 20.16
N THR A 49 -1.36 19.14 19.79
CA THR A 49 -2.69 19.10 19.20
C THR A 49 -2.56 19.50 17.74
N THR A 50 -3.12 18.68 16.85
CA THR A 50 -3.16 18.93 15.41
C THR A 50 -4.61 18.86 14.94
N ASP A 51 -4.95 19.75 14.03
CA ASP A 51 -6.23 19.83 13.33
C ASP A 51 -6.28 18.87 12.13
N LEU A 52 -5.13 18.56 11.52
CA LEU A 52 -5.04 17.72 10.33
C LEU A 52 -3.79 16.83 10.34
N LEU A 53 -4.02 15.52 10.30
CA LEU A 53 -2.97 14.50 10.20
C LEU A 53 -3.07 13.78 8.85
N ILE A 54 -2.07 13.97 7.99
CA ILE A 54 -1.97 13.28 6.70
C ILE A 54 -0.97 12.14 6.86
N LEU A 55 -1.46 10.90 6.90
CA LEU A 55 -0.60 9.73 6.87
C LEU A 55 -0.49 9.23 5.43
N PRO A 56 0.71 9.14 4.85
CA PRO A 56 0.90 8.45 3.59
C PRO A 56 0.66 6.96 3.83
N GLN A 57 -0.54 6.49 3.50
CA GLN A 57 -0.84 5.07 3.55
C GLN A 57 -0.46 4.46 2.21
N GLU A 58 0.59 3.64 2.20
CA GLU A 58 0.91 2.83 1.03
C GLU A 58 -0.27 1.90 0.72
N ALA A 59 -0.86 2.07 -0.47
CA ALA A 59 -2.01 1.29 -0.92
C ALA A 59 -1.65 -0.16 -1.29
N MET A 60 -0.40 -0.37 -1.71
CA MET A 60 0.10 -1.66 -2.20
C MET A 60 1.56 -1.83 -1.78
N GLY A 61 1.94 -3.02 -1.31
CA GLY A 61 3.30 -3.28 -0.88
C GLY A 61 4.25 -3.22 -2.08
N PHE A 62 5.43 -2.62 -1.90
CA PHE A 62 6.44 -2.55 -2.96
C PHE A 62 6.84 -3.94 -3.52
N GLY A 63 6.68 -5.00 -2.73
CA GLY A 63 6.85 -6.39 -3.17
C GLY A 63 5.84 -6.81 -4.25
N ASP A 64 4.59 -6.39 -4.14
CA ASP A 64 3.53 -6.74 -5.09
C ASP A 64 3.79 -6.10 -6.46
N VAL A 65 4.29 -4.86 -6.46
CA VAL A 65 4.74 -4.15 -7.66
C VAL A 65 5.90 -4.87 -8.34
N LYS A 66 6.87 -5.37 -7.57
CA LYS A 66 8.00 -6.14 -8.11
C LYS A 66 7.56 -7.47 -8.71
N LEU A 67 6.63 -8.18 -8.06
CA LEU A 67 6.05 -9.41 -8.58
C LEU A 67 5.36 -9.16 -9.93
N MET A 68 4.57 -8.10 -10.02
CA MET A 68 3.92 -7.72 -11.28
C MET A 68 4.91 -7.32 -12.37
N ALA A 69 5.94 -6.55 -12.01
CA ALA A 69 7.00 -6.21 -12.95
C ALA A 69 7.74 -7.46 -13.45
N ALA A 70 8.01 -8.44 -12.58
CA ALA A 70 8.62 -9.70 -12.97
C ALA A 70 7.69 -10.49 -13.92
N ILE A 71 6.41 -10.64 -13.59
CA ILE A 71 5.44 -11.33 -14.46
C ILE A 71 5.37 -10.66 -15.83
N GLY A 72 5.31 -9.33 -15.86
CA GLY A 72 5.33 -8.55 -17.10
C GLY A 72 6.62 -8.70 -17.90
N ALA A 73 7.77 -8.77 -17.23
CA ALA A 73 9.08 -8.93 -17.87
C ALA A 73 9.30 -10.34 -18.43
N PHE A 74 8.87 -11.39 -17.72
CA PHE A 74 9.09 -12.78 -18.11
C PHE A 74 8.03 -13.31 -19.07
N LEU A 75 6.75 -13.01 -18.83
CA LEU A 75 5.64 -13.54 -19.62
C LEU A 75 5.08 -12.52 -20.63
N GLY A 76 5.41 -11.23 -20.47
CA GLY A 76 4.92 -10.14 -21.31
C GLY A 76 3.74 -9.37 -20.72
N TRP A 77 3.26 -8.36 -21.47
CA TRP A 77 2.24 -7.42 -21.00
C TRP A 77 0.82 -8.00 -20.90
N LYS A 78 0.46 -8.96 -21.76
CA LYS A 78 -0.85 -9.66 -21.72
C LYS A 78 -1.09 -10.39 -20.38
N PRO A 79 -0.16 -11.26 -19.90
CA PRO A 79 -0.27 -11.91 -18.59
C PRO A 79 -0.34 -10.95 -17.43
N ALA A 80 0.43 -9.85 -17.47
CA ALA A 80 0.46 -8.89 -16.38
C ALA A 80 -0.91 -8.25 -16.18
N LEU A 81 -1.58 -7.86 -17.28
CA LEU A 81 -2.93 -7.29 -17.22
C LEU A 81 -3.96 -8.30 -16.73
N PHE A 82 -3.92 -9.53 -17.23
CA PHE A 82 -4.81 -10.60 -16.77
C PHE A 82 -4.63 -10.89 -15.29
N THR A 83 -3.38 -11.06 -14.86
CA THR A 83 -3.04 -11.33 -13.46
C THR A 83 -3.53 -10.20 -12.56
N LEU A 84 -3.46 -8.94 -13.03
CA LEU A 84 -3.89 -7.78 -12.24
C LEU A 84 -5.39 -7.79 -12.03
N MET A 85 -6.14 -8.10 -13.08
CA MET A 85 -7.60 -8.20 -13.03
C MET A 85 -8.06 -9.37 -12.16
N VAL A 86 -7.50 -10.57 -12.36
CA VAL A 86 -7.89 -11.78 -11.63
C VAL A 86 -7.47 -11.72 -10.17
N SER A 87 -6.27 -11.20 -9.86
CA SER A 87 -5.83 -11.02 -8.46
C SER A 87 -6.71 -10.04 -7.70
N SER A 88 -7.16 -8.96 -8.34
CA SER A 88 -8.11 -7.99 -7.76
C SER A 88 -9.45 -8.65 -7.46
N LEU A 89 -9.97 -9.42 -8.42
CA LEU A 89 -11.23 -10.13 -8.25
C LEU A 89 -11.15 -11.17 -7.13
N LEU A 90 -10.10 -11.99 -7.11
CA LEU A 90 -9.88 -12.98 -6.05
C LEU A 90 -9.69 -12.32 -4.68
N GLY A 91 -8.87 -11.28 -4.60
CA GLY A 91 -8.64 -10.52 -3.37
C GLY A 91 -9.91 -9.86 -2.85
N SER A 92 -10.75 -9.33 -3.74
CA SER A 92 -12.05 -8.73 -3.40
C SER A 92 -13.04 -9.79 -2.90
N VAL A 93 -13.18 -10.92 -3.60
CA VAL A 93 -14.10 -12.01 -3.20
C VAL A 93 -13.69 -12.60 -1.85
N VAL A 94 -12.40 -12.90 -1.66
CA VAL A 94 -11.91 -13.47 -0.39
C VAL A 94 -11.97 -12.42 0.73
N GLY A 95 -11.61 -11.16 0.44
CA GLY A 95 -11.72 -10.07 1.39
C GLY A 95 -13.15 -9.84 1.86
N LEU A 96 -14.10 -9.80 0.93
CA LEU A 96 -15.53 -9.66 1.22
C LEU A 96 -16.05 -10.85 2.03
N ALA A 97 -15.69 -12.08 1.65
CA ALA A 97 -16.07 -13.28 2.39
C ALA A 97 -15.56 -13.24 3.85
N LEU A 98 -14.31 -12.84 4.07
CA LEU A 98 -13.74 -12.72 5.41
C LEU A 98 -14.45 -11.67 6.28
N ILE A 99 -14.86 -10.55 5.67
CA ILE A 99 -15.62 -9.49 6.35
C ILE A 99 -17.03 -9.99 6.72
N VAL A 100 -17.72 -10.65 5.79
CA VAL A 100 -19.08 -11.20 6.02
C VAL A 100 -19.05 -12.25 7.13
N LEU A 101 -18.00 -13.07 7.17
CA LEU A 101 -17.81 -14.09 8.20
C LEU A 101 -17.32 -13.53 9.55
N ARG A 102 -17.17 -12.20 9.68
CA ARG A 102 -16.69 -11.51 10.90
C ARG A 102 -15.33 -11.98 11.44
N LEU A 103 -14.57 -12.70 10.62
CA LEU A 103 -13.24 -13.22 10.94
C LEU A 103 -12.17 -12.11 10.91
N ARG A 104 -12.49 -10.96 10.31
CA ARG A 104 -11.55 -9.85 10.15
C ARG A 104 -12.27 -8.50 10.19
N GLU A 105 -11.61 -7.51 10.79
CA GLU A 105 -12.05 -6.12 10.72
C GLU A 105 -11.87 -5.56 9.32
N MET A 106 -12.79 -4.68 8.91
CA MET A 106 -12.81 -4.02 7.60
C MET A 106 -11.52 -3.23 7.27
N ARG A 107 -10.70 -2.93 8.30
CA ARG A 107 -9.42 -2.23 8.21
C ARG A 107 -8.18 -3.14 8.20
N GLY A 108 -8.35 -4.46 8.26
CA GLY A 108 -7.23 -5.39 8.23
C GLY A 108 -6.51 -5.35 6.88
N ARG A 109 -5.19 -5.12 6.87
CA ARG A 109 -4.38 -5.19 5.64
C ARG A 109 -4.47 -6.59 5.04
N ILE A 110 -5.14 -6.72 3.89
CA ILE A 110 -5.16 -7.97 3.11
C ILE A 110 -3.88 -8.01 2.28
N PRO A 111 -2.98 -8.99 2.49
CA PRO A 111 -1.78 -9.10 1.67
C PRO A 111 -2.19 -9.44 0.24
N TYR A 112 -1.79 -8.61 -0.72
CA TYR A 112 -2.22 -8.72 -2.12
C TYR A 112 -1.34 -9.71 -2.91
N GLY A 113 -0.07 -9.87 -2.52
CA GLY A 113 0.90 -10.77 -3.15
C GLY A 113 0.45 -12.22 -3.37
N PRO A 114 -0.18 -12.92 -2.41
CA PRO A 114 -0.66 -14.28 -2.61
C PRO A 114 -1.68 -14.41 -3.76
N TYR A 115 -2.54 -13.40 -3.94
CA TYR A 115 -3.53 -13.40 -5.02
C TYR A 115 -2.90 -13.11 -6.38
N ILE A 116 -1.87 -12.26 -6.43
CA ILE A 116 -1.05 -12.08 -7.64
C ILE A 116 -0.38 -13.39 -8.03
N ALA A 117 0.25 -14.08 -7.08
CA ALA A 117 0.92 -15.35 -7.35
C ALA A 117 -0.07 -16.42 -7.85
N ALA A 118 -1.24 -16.54 -7.21
CA ALA A 118 -2.30 -17.46 -7.63
C ALA A 118 -2.80 -17.15 -9.06
N ALA A 119 -3.06 -15.88 -9.36
CA ALA A 119 -3.50 -15.46 -10.69
C ALA A 119 -2.42 -15.68 -11.77
N ALA A 120 -1.14 -15.49 -11.42
CA ALA A 120 -0.02 -15.75 -12.32
C ALA A 120 0.11 -17.25 -12.64
N VAL A 121 -0.06 -18.12 -11.63
CA VAL A 121 -0.08 -19.57 -11.82
C VAL A 121 -1.22 -19.97 -12.73
N ILE A 122 -2.43 -19.45 -12.52
CA ILE A 122 -3.58 -19.69 -13.40
C ILE A 122 -3.25 -19.30 -14.85
N TRP A 123 -2.60 -18.16 -15.06
CA TRP A 123 -2.19 -17.74 -16.40
C TRP A 123 -1.16 -18.69 -17.02
N VAL A 124 -0.15 -19.15 -16.26
CA VAL A 124 0.87 -20.07 -16.81
C VAL A 124 0.25 -21.36 -17.34
N PHE A 125 -0.76 -21.90 -16.65
CA PHE A 125 -1.38 -23.16 -17.03
C PHE A 125 -2.54 -23.02 -18.02
N TYR A 126 -3.35 -21.96 -17.91
CA TYR A 126 -4.60 -21.80 -18.67
C TYR A 126 -4.67 -20.49 -19.47
N GLY A 127 -3.67 -19.63 -19.38
CA GLY A 127 -3.70 -18.30 -19.99
C GLY A 127 -3.71 -18.34 -21.52
N HIS A 128 -2.95 -19.25 -22.12
CA HIS A 128 -2.95 -19.44 -23.57
C HIS A 128 -4.32 -19.91 -24.07
N ASP A 129 -4.90 -20.94 -23.45
CA ASP A 129 -6.24 -21.43 -23.80
C ASP A 129 -7.32 -20.36 -23.62
N LEU A 130 -7.24 -19.53 -22.57
CA LEU A 130 -8.18 -18.43 -22.36
C LEU A 130 -8.05 -17.33 -23.42
N VAL A 131 -6.83 -16.97 -23.78
CA VAL A 131 -6.59 -15.95 -24.81
C VAL A 131 -7.04 -16.46 -26.16
N ASP A 132 -6.73 -17.71 -26.50
CA ASP A 132 -7.11 -18.32 -27.77
C ASP A 132 -8.63 -18.52 -27.85
N TRP A 133 -9.29 -18.86 -26.73
CA TRP A 133 -10.75 -18.88 -26.64
C TRP A 133 -11.35 -17.48 -26.83
N TYR A 134 -10.81 -16.45 -26.18
CA TYR A 134 -11.30 -15.07 -26.30
C TYR A 134 -11.11 -14.53 -27.73
N VAL A 135 -9.93 -14.72 -28.31
CA VAL A 135 -9.62 -14.33 -29.69
C VAL A 135 -10.47 -15.14 -30.67
N GLY A 136 -10.67 -16.43 -30.43
CA GLY A 136 -11.54 -17.28 -31.22
C GLY A 136 -13.01 -16.86 -31.16
N LEU A 137 -13.48 -16.33 -30.03
CA LEU A 137 -14.83 -15.75 -29.89
C LEU A 137 -14.96 -14.44 -30.67
N LEU A 138 -13.88 -13.64 -30.74
CA LEU A 138 -13.88 -12.31 -31.33
C LEU A 138 -13.59 -12.32 -32.84
N ILE A 139 -12.85 -13.32 -33.34
CA ILE A 139 -12.54 -13.49 -34.77
C ILE A 139 -13.59 -14.35 -35.49
N LYS A 140 -14.45 -15.07 -34.77
CA LYS A 140 -15.53 -15.85 -35.36
C LYS A 140 -16.73 -14.95 -35.70
N ASP A 141 -16.53 -14.10 -36.70
CA ASP A 141 -17.55 -13.50 -37.56
C ASP A 141 -17.10 -13.64 -39.03
#